data_AF-R1GDU5-F1
#
_entry.id   AF-R1GDU5-F1
#
_cell.length_a   1.000
_cell.length_b   1.000
_cell.length_c   1.000
_cell.angle_alpha   90.00
_cell.angle_beta   90.00
_cell.angle_gamma   90.00
#
_symmetry.space_group_name_H-M   'P 1'
#
loop_
_entity.id
_entity.type
_entity.pdbx_description
1 polymer ?
#
loop_
_entity_poly.entity_id
_entity_poly.type
_entity_poly.pdbx_seq_one_letter_code
_entity_poly.pdbx_strand_id
1 'polypeptide(L)'
;MTEPESESDATTTILPLFPLQTVLLPGTKLPLHIFEPRYRQLTADLVNGTVPGREFGVVALRSSLTREVRGLDQLYDVGCSTVLREAKRLPDGRFDVVTQAQRRFRLRELDCVSAPYLIASVEWVDDDPVAPAGDMAERLATVARAAHQRYCETAWRSDDWHAPEPDTTLGELAYALAADCLLPLEDRQRLLEERHPLRRLRIACRLLTRETGFLSTLGAVPLPPGEFTDPIRPASLN
;
A
#
# COMPACT_ATOMS: atom_id res chain seq x y z
N MET A 1 18.92 -16.76 40.26
CA MET A 1 19.73 -15.78 39.53
C MET A 1 19.42 -16.04 38.07
N THR A 2 18.33 -15.45 37.58
CA THR A 2 17.83 -15.69 36.22
C THR A 2 18.34 -14.53 35.39
N GLU A 3 19.24 -14.83 34.46
CA GLU A 3 19.74 -13.87 33.48
C GLU A 3 18.54 -13.36 32.66
N PRO A 4 18.43 -12.04 32.41
CA PRO A 4 17.42 -11.55 31.49
C PRO A 4 17.79 -12.00 30.07
N GLU A 5 16.86 -12.68 29.41
CA GLU A 5 16.94 -13.02 28.00
C GLU A 5 17.07 -11.73 27.19
N SER A 6 18.15 -11.64 26.41
CA SER A 6 18.47 -10.51 25.55
C SER A 6 17.32 -10.24 24.57
N GLU A 7 16.58 -9.16 24.79
CA GLU A 7 15.72 -8.53 23.79
C GLU A 7 16.58 -8.27 22.55
N SER A 8 16.24 -8.96 21.46
CA SER A 8 16.86 -8.75 20.16
C SER A 8 16.72 -7.26 19.82
N ASP A 9 17.85 -6.56 19.65
CA ASP A 9 17.95 -5.14 19.36
C ASP A 9 17.27 -4.83 18.01
N ALA A 10 15.95 -4.70 18.04
CA ALA A 10 15.14 -4.35 16.88
C ALA A 10 15.37 -2.87 16.60
N THR A 11 16.22 -2.58 15.63
CA THR A 11 16.58 -1.22 15.21
C THR A 11 15.33 -0.42 14.88
N THR A 12 14.86 0.34 15.87
CA THR A 12 13.66 1.16 15.73
C THR A 12 14.03 2.43 14.98
N THR A 13 13.29 2.72 13.91
CA THR A 13 13.51 3.89 13.05
C THR A 13 12.40 4.90 13.27
N ILE A 14 12.72 6.20 13.25
CA ILE A 14 11.72 7.26 13.28
C ILE A 14 11.25 7.57 11.86
N LEU A 15 9.95 7.49 11.62
CA LEU A 15 9.35 7.67 10.30
C LEU A 15 8.14 8.61 10.37
N PRO A 16 8.07 9.67 9.53
CA PRO A 16 6.84 10.44 9.37
C PRO A 16 5.72 9.56 8.83
N LEU A 17 4.49 9.76 9.28
CA LEU A 17 3.33 8.97 8.87
C LEU A 17 2.31 9.80 8.11
N PHE A 18 1.68 9.13 7.16
CA PHE A 18 0.50 9.58 6.43
C PHE A 18 -0.60 8.50 6.54
N PRO A 19 -1.52 8.63 7.50
CA PRO A 19 -2.68 7.76 7.60
C PRO A 19 -3.63 7.93 6.42
N LEU A 20 -4.06 6.82 5.81
CA LEU A 20 -5.02 6.81 4.70
C LEU A 20 -6.17 5.84 4.98
N GLN A 21 -7.24 5.95 4.20
CA GLN A 21 -8.34 4.98 4.17
C GLN A 21 -8.05 3.83 3.17
N THR A 22 -6.78 3.50 2.95
CA THR A 22 -6.34 2.42 2.06
C THR A 22 -5.02 1.83 2.52
N VAL A 23 -4.72 0.63 2.05
CA VAL A 23 -3.45 -0.07 2.30
C VAL A 23 -2.61 -0.05 1.04
N LEU A 24 -1.35 0.36 1.20
CA LEU A 24 -0.34 0.25 0.16
C LEU A 24 0.40 -1.08 0.24
N LEU A 25 0.55 -1.70 -0.92
CA LEU A 25 1.36 -2.90 -1.08
C LEU A 25 2.73 -2.51 -1.64
N PRO A 26 3.83 -3.13 -1.19
CA PRO A 26 5.15 -2.95 -1.77
C PRO A 26 5.15 -3.00 -3.30
N GLY A 27 5.91 -2.12 -3.96
CA GLY A 27 5.98 -2.05 -5.42
C GLY A 27 4.86 -1.25 -6.09
N THR A 28 3.83 -0.81 -5.35
CA THR A 28 2.76 0.03 -5.92
C THR A 28 3.13 1.52 -5.96
N LYS A 29 2.67 2.21 -7.00
CA LYS A 29 2.70 3.67 -7.06
C LYS A 29 1.43 4.24 -6.44
N LEU A 30 1.57 5.33 -5.70
CA LEU A 30 0.43 6.06 -5.16
C LEU A 30 0.55 7.55 -5.54
N PRO A 31 -0.27 8.03 -6.49
CA PRO A 31 -0.47 9.45 -6.69
C PRO A 31 -1.32 10.03 -5.56
N LEU A 32 -0.93 11.18 -5.01
CA LEU A 32 -1.65 11.87 -3.94
C LEU A 32 -1.79 13.34 -4.25
N HIS A 33 -2.99 13.86 -3.98
CA HIS A 33 -3.25 15.30 -3.93
C HIS A 33 -3.24 15.77 -2.47
N ILE A 34 -2.22 16.52 -2.10
CA ILE A 34 -1.96 16.94 -0.72
C ILE A 34 -2.47 18.37 -0.53
N PHE A 35 -3.57 18.50 0.21
CA PHE A 35 -4.22 19.77 0.51
C PHE A 35 -4.14 20.16 1.99
N GLU A 36 -4.06 19.20 2.91
CA GLU A 36 -4.02 19.49 4.35
C GLU A 36 -2.72 20.19 4.76
N PRO A 37 -2.76 21.27 5.57
CA PRO A 37 -1.57 22.03 5.98
C PRO A 37 -0.44 21.17 6.58
N ARG A 38 -0.77 20.20 7.44
CA ARG A 38 0.21 19.30 8.06
C ARG A 38 1.00 18.47 7.05
N TYR A 39 0.32 17.91 6.04
CA TYR A 39 0.97 17.09 5.02
C TYR A 39 1.63 17.92 3.93
N ARG A 40 1.19 19.17 3.73
CA ARG A 40 1.93 20.15 2.92
C ARG A 40 3.30 20.45 3.54
N GLN A 41 3.37 20.57 4.87
CA GLN A 41 4.64 20.71 5.58
C GLN A 41 5.51 19.45 5.41
N LEU A 42 4.95 18.25 5.63
CA LEU A 42 5.67 16.99 5.38
C LEU A 42 6.24 16.92 3.96
N THR A 43 5.46 17.30 2.95
CA THR A 43 5.89 17.30 1.55
C THR A 43 7.03 18.28 1.31
N ALA A 44 6.95 19.48 1.92
CA ALA A 44 8.04 20.44 1.85
C ALA A 44 9.33 19.90 2.50
N ASP A 45 9.22 19.26 3.67
CA ASP A 45 10.35 18.66 4.38
C ASP A 45 10.98 17.50 3.57
N LEU A 46 10.17 16.69 2.90
CA LEU A 46 10.62 15.64 1.98
C LEU A 46 11.36 16.22 0.76
N VAL A 47 10.84 17.29 0.16
CA VAL A 47 11.45 17.93 -1.02
C VAL A 47 12.77 18.62 -0.65
N ASN A 48 12.81 19.29 0.50
CA ASN A 48 13.99 20.03 0.98
C ASN A 48 15.09 19.10 1.53
N GLY A 49 14.81 17.80 1.69
CA GLY A 49 15.77 16.82 2.20
C GLY A 49 15.91 16.83 3.72
N THR A 50 14.99 17.48 4.45
CA THR A 50 14.92 17.42 5.92
C THR A 50 14.59 16.01 6.39
N VAL A 51 13.74 15.29 5.64
CA VAL A 51 13.45 13.87 5.89
C VAL A 51 14.41 13.01 5.06
N PRO A 52 15.24 12.16 5.70
CA PRO A 52 16.18 11.29 5.01
C PRO A 52 15.50 10.37 3.98
N GLY A 53 16.16 10.16 2.84
CA GLY A 53 15.66 9.25 1.79
C GLY A 53 14.36 9.68 1.12
N ARG A 54 13.79 10.84 1.47
CA ARG A 54 12.44 11.27 1.09
C ARG A 54 11.39 10.19 1.38
N GLU A 55 11.57 9.50 2.49
CA GLU A 55 10.76 8.35 2.89
C GLU A 55 9.76 8.72 3.98
N PHE A 56 8.52 8.24 3.83
CA PHE A 56 7.49 8.36 4.86
C PHE A 56 6.60 7.11 4.85
N GLY A 57 5.97 6.81 5.98
CA GLY A 57 5.12 5.65 6.17
C GLY A 57 3.67 5.93 5.82
N VAL A 58 3.03 5.01 5.10
CA VAL A 58 1.58 4.99 4.91
C VAL A 58 1.00 3.86 5.73
N VAL A 59 -0.04 4.17 6.49
CA VAL A 59 -0.74 3.21 7.35
C VAL A 59 -2.24 3.41 7.21
N ALA A 60 -2.97 2.30 7.19
CA ALA A 60 -4.42 2.35 7.12
C ALA A 60 -5.06 2.77 8.45
N LEU A 61 -6.15 3.51 8.37
CA LEU A 61 -7.04 3.79 9.50
C LEU A 61 -7.95 2.58 9.75
N ARG A 62 -8.14 2.19 11.02
CA ARG A 62 -9.09 1.11 11.39
C ARG A 62 -10.56 1.51 11.22
N SER A 63 -10.85 2.80 11.31
CA SER A 63 -12.19 3.34 11.12
C SER A 63 -12.17 4.50 10.15
N SER A 64 -13.10 4.50 9.20
CA SER A 64 -13.31 5.61 8.26
C SER A 64 -13.84 6.87 8.95
N LEU A 65 -14.35 6.76 10.18
CA LEU A 65 -14.83 7.88 10.97
C LEU A 65 -13.69 8.61 11.71
N THR A 66 -12.47 8.08 11.69
CA THR A 66 -11.31 8.72 12.30
C THR A 66 -10.94 9.98 11.54
N ARG A 67 -11.26 11.14 12.13
CA ARG A 67 -10.86 12.46 11.62
C ARG A 67 -9.46 12.86 12.03
N GLU A 68 -9.03 12.41 13.20
CA GLU A 68 -7.73 12.71 13.78
C GLU A 68 -7.22 11.48 14.53
N VAL A 69 -5.96 11.15 14.28
CA VAL A 69 -5.27 10.05 14.96
C VAL A 69 -4.67 10.60 16.25
N ARG A 70 -5.05 9.97 17.37
CA ARG A 70 -4.62 10.28 18.72
C ARG A 70 -3.94 9.08 19.40
N GLY A 71 -4.10 7.88 18.83
CA GLY A 71 -3.53 6.65 19.36
C GLY A 71 -3.35 5.57 18.29
N LEU A 72 -2.56 4.56 18.64
CA LEU A 72 -2.27 3.40 17.79
C LEU A 72 -3.51 2.54 17.53
N ASP A 73 -4.47 2.54 18.44
CA ASP A 73 -5.74 1.80 18.34
C ASP A 73 -6.61 2.26 17.16
N GLN A 74 -6.31 3.41 16.57
CA GLN A 74 -7.00 3.93 15.39
C GLN A 74 -6.31 3.55 14.08
N LEU A 75 -5.11 2.97 14.15
CA LEU A 75 -4.27 2.59 13.02
C LEU A 75 -4.09 1.08 12.95
N TYR A 76 -3.88 0.57 11.74
CA TYR A 76 -3.38 -0.79 11.60
C TYR A 76 -1.92 -0.87 12.04
N ASP A 77 -1.53 -2.02 12.60
CA ASP A 77 -0.22 -2.19 13.23
C ASP A 77 0.91 -2.25 12.19
N VAL A 78 0.59 -2.69 10.98
CA VAL A 78 1.55 -2.80 9.86
C VAL A 78 1.17 -1.81 8.77
N GLY A 79 2.15 -1.00 8.37
CA GLY A 79 2.08 -0.08 7.24
C GLY A 79 3.14 -0.38 6.18
N CYS A 80 3.17 0.45 5.14
CA CYS A 80 4.17 0.37 4.09
C CYS A 80 4.88 1.72 3.94
N SER A 81 6.21 1.70 3.98
CA SER A 81 7.01 2.87 3.68
C SER A 81 6.93 3.20 2.21
N THR A 82 7.01 4.49 1.91
CA THR A 82 6.91 5.02 0.57
C THR A 82 7.98 6.08 0.38
N VAL A 83 8.54 6.13 -0.83
CA VAL A 83 9.50 7.16 -1.20
C VAL A 83 8.86 8.11 -2.19
N LEU A 84 9.02 9.41 -1.93
CA LEU A 84 8.60 10.47 -2.83
C LEU A 84 9.42 10.41 -4.13
N ARG A 85 8.74 10.18 -5.25
CA ARG A 85 9.35 10.14 -6.59
C ARG A 85 9.24 11.48 -7.29
N GLU A 86 8.05 12.04 -7.30
CA GLU A 86 7.75 13.31 -7.95
C GLU A 86 6.92 14.18 -7.03
N ALA A 87 7.17 15.49 -7.07
CA ALA A 87 6.38 16.47 -6.34
C ALA A 87 6.22 17.73 -7.19
N LYS A 88 4.97 18.09 -7.45
CA LYS A 88 4.58 19.32 -8.15
C LYS A 88 3.83 20.22 -7.19
N ARG A 89 4.43 21.37 -6.87
CA ARG A 89 3.75 22.40 -6.08
C ARG A 89 2.76 23.16 -6.97
N LEU A 90 1.54 23.31 -6.49
CA LEU A 90 0.47 24.04 -7.16
C LEU A 90 0.48 25.53 -6.76
N PRO A 91 -0.14 26.43 -7.55
CA PRO A 91 -0.14 27.88 -7.27
C PRO A 91 -0.78 28.28 -5.93
N ASP A 92 -1.74 27.50 -5.45
CA ASP A 92 -2.36 27.65 -4.12
C ASP A 92 -1.53 27.05 -2.97
N GLY A 93 -0.38 26.48 -3.31
CA GLY A 93 0.57 25.85 -2.41
C GLY A 93 0.21 24.43 -1.98
N ARG A 94 -0.81 23.80 -2.58
CA ARG A 94 -1.03 22.34 -2.50
C ARG A 94 0.06 21.59 -3.27
N PHE A 95 0.11 20.27 -3.14
CA PHE A 95 1.03 19.43 -3.90
C PHE A 95 0.31 18.29 -4.59
N ASP A 96 0.70 18.02 -5.83
CA ASP A 96 0.49 16.72 -6.46
C ASP A 96 1.80 15.94 -6.34
N VAL A 97 1.74 14.74 -5.76
CA VAL A 97 2.92 13.90 -5.57
C VAL A 97 2.70 12.51 -6.14
N VAL A 98 3.79 11.89 -6.60
CA VAL A 98 3.82 10.47 -6.93
C VAL A 98 4.80 9.80 -5.98
N THR A 99 4.34 8.74 -5.32
CA THR A 99 5.11 7.98 -4.35
C THR A 99 5.20 6.53 -4.78
N GLN A 100 6.24 5.84 -4.30
CA GLN A 100 6.48 4.42 -4.58
C GLN A 100 6.59 3.68 -3.25
N ALA A 101 5.68 2.74 -3.03
CA ALA A 101 5.71 1.84 -1.88
C ALA A 101 6.94 0.93 -1.95
N GLN A 102 7.63 0.79 -0.81
CA GLN A 102 8.89 0.06 -0.69
C GLN A 102 8.79 -1.10 0.29
N ARG A 103 8.87 -0.84 1.59
CA ARG A 103 9.03 -1.88 2.61
C ARG A 103 7.90 -1.84 3.61
N ARG A 104 7.71 -2.95 4.32
CA ARG A 104 6.74 -3.00 5.40
C ARG A 104 7.40 -2.59 6.69
N PHE A 105 6.61 -1.96 7.54
CA PHE A 105 7.01 -1.66 8.90
C PHE A 105 5.87 -1.97 9.86
N ARG A 106 6.21 -2.23 11.11
CA ARG A 106 5.28 -2.33 12.23
C ARG A 106 5.41 -1.06 13.08
N LEU A 107 4.27 -0.46 13.40
CA LEU A 107 4.20 0.66 14.34
C LEU A 107 4.53 0.19 15.75
N ARG A 108 5.34 0.98 16.47
CA ARG A 108 5.69 0.74 17.86
C ARG A 108 5.14 1.85 18.76
N GLU A 109 5.47 3.10 18.47
CA GLU A 109 4.98 4.26 19.23
C GLU A 109 4.61 5.41 18.29
N LEU A 110 3.64 6.23 18.69
CA LEU A 110 3.25 7.46 17.98
C LEU A 110 3.76 8.70 18.71
N ASP A 111 4.25 9.64 17.92
CA ASP A 111 4.54 11.00 18.33
C ASP A 111 3.63 11.96 17.54
N CYS A 112 2.71 12.58 18.27
CA CYS A 112 1.74 13.54 17.75
C CYS A 112 2.10 14.99 18.10
N VAL A 113 3.27 15.25 18.70
CA VAL A 113 3.63 16.54 19.32
C VAL A 113 4.87 17.16 18.69
N SER A 114 5.88 16.35 18.34
CA SER A 114 7.18 16.88 17.88
C SER A 114 7.14 17.53 16.49
N ALA A 115 6.11 17.25 15.70
CA ALA A 115 5.94 17.80 14.36
C ALA A 115 4.45 18.09 14.07
N PRO A 116 4.14 18.95 13.09
CA PRO A 116 2.75 19.22 12.68
C PRO A 116 2.08 18.03 11.99
N TYR A 117 2.85 17.02 11.57
CA TYR A 117 2.40 15.74 11.04
C TYR A 117 2.75 14.61 12.01
N LEU A 118 2.08 13.47 11.85
CA LEU A 118 2.32 12.29 12.70
C LEU A 118 3.70 11.74 12.44
N ILE A 119 4.38 11.34 13.51
CA ILE A 119 5.65 10.62 13.48
C ILE A 119 5.44 9.32 14.25
N ALA A 120 6.15 8.27 13.87
CA ALA A 120 6.17 7.03 14.63
C ALA A 120 7.54 6.43 14.74
N SER A 121 7.76 5.72 15.84
CA SER A 121 8.82 4.74 15.94
C SER A 121 8.34 3.44 15.30
N VAL A 122 9.13 2.90 14.37
CA VAL A 122 8.75 1.76 13.53
C VAL A 122 9.85 0.71 13.50
N GLU A 123 9.44 -0.54 13.30
CA GLU A 123 10.33 -1.67 13.07
C GLU A 123 10.09 -2.23 11.67
N TRP A 124 11.17 -2.47 10.92
CA TRP A 124 11.08 -3.04 9.58
C TRP A 124 10.62 -4.51 9.64
N VAL A 125 9.70 -4.89 8.74
CA VAL A 125 9.13 -6.24 8.70
C VAL A 125 9.62 -6.99 7.47
N ASP A 126 10.61 -7.84 7.68
CA ASP A 126 11.13 -8.73 6.65
C ASP A 126 10.24 -9.95 6.40
N ASP A 127 10.32 -10.46 5.17
CA ASP A 127 9.72 -11.73 4.77
C ASP A 127 10.36 -12.89 5.55
N ASP A 128 9.55 -13.89 5.88
CA ASP A 128 10.07 -15.12 6.46
C ASP A 128 10.93 -15.85 5.43
N PRO A 129 12.06 -16.45 5.84
CA PRO A 129 12.93 -17.17 4.93
C PRO A 129 12.16 -18.31 4.27
N VAL A 130 12.22 -18.36 2.93
CA VAL A 130 11.62 -19.44 2.14
C VAL A 130 12.72 -20.40 1.76
N ALA A 131 12.46 -21.70 1.94
CA ALA A 131 13.32 -22.74 1.36
C ALA A 131 13.47 -22.50 -0.16
N PRO A 132 14.60 -22.87 -0.78
CA PRO A 132 14.78 -22.73 -2.22
C PRO A 132 13.56 -23.26 -2.97
N ALA A 133 13.06 -22.46 -3.91
CA ALA A 133 11.81 -22.73 -4.61
C ALA A 133 11.85 -24.11 -5.27
N GLY A 134 11.11 -25.07 -4.71
CA GLY A 134 10.85 -26.35 -5.36
C GLY A 134 9.64 -26.26 -6.28
N ASP A 135 9.37 -27.33 -7.04
CA ASP A 135 8.29 -27.44 -8.01
C ASP A 135 6.93 -26.90 -7.54
N MET A 136 6.62 -27.04 -6.24
CA MET A 136 5.37 -26.54 -5.66
C MET A 136 5.26 -25.01 -5.67
N ALA A 137 6.35 -24.30 -5.40
CA ALA A 137 6.39 -22.84 -5.40
C ALA A 137 6.19 -22.30 -6.82
N GLU A 138 6.85 -22.91 -7.80
CA GLU A 138 6.71 -22.57 -9.21
C GLU A 138 5.29 -22.85 -9.72
N ARG A 139 4.71 -24.01 -9.39
CA ARG A 139 3.32 -24.33 -9.73
C ARG A 139 2.35 -23.30 -9.13
N LEU A 140 2.55 -22.90 -7.88
CA LEU A 140 1.72 -21.87 -7.26
C LEU A 140 1.86 -20.52 -7.97
N ALA A 141 3.07 -20.12 -8.35
CA ALA A 141 3.30 -18.90 -9.11
C ALA A 141 2.60 -18.93 -10.47
N THR A 142 2.69 -20.04 -11.20
CA THR A 142 1.98 -20.24 -12.48
C THR A 142 0.47 -20.12 -12.31
N VAL A 143 -0.10 -20.78 -11.29
CA VAL A 143 -1.55 -20.71 -11.01
C VAL A 143 -1.97 -19.29 -10.61
N ALA A 144 -1.17 -18.59 -9.81
CA ALA A 144 -1.45 -17.22 -9.39
C ALA A 144 -1.41 -16.23 -10.57
N ARG A 145 -0.42 -16.36 -11.46
CA ARG A 145 -0.33 -15.57 -12.70
C ARG A 145 -1.53 -15.83 -13.62
N ALA A 146 -1.94 -17.09 -13.78
CA ALA A 146 -3.13 -17.43 -14.55
C ALA A 146 -4.44 -16.92 -13.91
N ALA A 147 -4.51 -16.82 -12.58
CA ALA A 147 -5.64 -16.19 -11.89
C ALA A 147 -5.68 -14.67 -12.13
N HIS A 148 -4.53 -14.00 -12.07
CA HIS A 148 -4.41 -12.57 -12.36
C HIS A 148 -4.79 -12.25 -13.80
N GLN A 149 -4.26 -13.00 -14.78
CA GLN A 149 -4.63 -12.82 -16.19
C GLN A 149 -6.14 -12.90 -16.41
N ARG A 150 -6.80 -13.94 -15.85
CA ARG A 150 -8.26 -14.08 -15.95
C ARG A 150 -9.02 -12.93 -15.30
N TYR A 151 -8.55 -12.46 -14.13
CA TYR A 151 -9.13 -11.28 -13.49
C TYR A 151 -9.00 -10.06 -14.41
N CYS A 152 -7.81 -9.79 -14.94
CA CYS A 152 -7.57 -8.61 -15.75
C CYS A 152 -8.31 -8.63 -17.09
N GLU A 153 -8.39 -9.78 -17.77
CA GLU A 153 -9.20 -9.95 -18.98
C GLU A 153 -10.70 -9.69 -18.74
N THR A 154 -11.16 -9.87 -17.49
CA THR A 154 -12.56 -9.60 -17.11
C THR A 154 -12.76 -8.16 -16.64
N ALA A 155 -11.80 -7.61 -15.89
CA ALA A 155 -11.91 -6.32 -15.20
C ALA A 155 -11.48 -5.13 -16.06
N TRP A 156 -10.51 -5.32 -16.95
CA TRP A 156 -9.82 -4.25 -17.67
C TRP A 156 -9.93 -4.43 -19.17
N ARG A 157 -9.80 -3.33 -19.93
CA ARG A 157 -9.52 -3.42 -21.37
C ARG A 157 -8.06 -3.85 -21.53
N SER A 158 -7.76 -4.56 -22.62
CA SER A 158 -6.48 -5.26 -22.82
C SER A 158 -5.22 -4.41 -22.67
N ASP A 159 -5.32 -3.08 -22.84
CA ASP A 159 -4.17 -2.17 -22.86
C ASP A 159 -3.92 -1.49 -21.49
N ASP A 160 -4.77 -1.71 -20.49
CA ASP A 160 -4.72 -1.00 -19.21
C ASP A 160 -3.95 -1.75 -18.11
N TRP A 161 -3.44 -2.96 -18.38
CA TRP A 161 -2.74 -3.78 -17.40
C TRP A 161 -1.53 -4.49 -18.00
N HIS A 162 -0.54 -4.79 -17.16
CA HIS A 162 0.68 -5.50 -17.55
C HIS A 162 0.93 -6.67 -16.61
N ALA A 163 1.25 -7.84 -17.15
CA ALA A 163 1.62 -8.98 -16.32
C ALA A 163 2.97 -8.72 -15.64
N PRO A 164 3.17 -9.12 -14.37
CA PRO A 164 4.47 -9.00 -13.72
C PRO A 164 5.56 -9.78 -14.46
N GLU A 165 6.79 -9.28 -14.45
CA GLU A 165 7.92 -9.90 -15.15
C GLU A 165 8.15 -11.37 -14.69
N PRO A 166 8.64 -12.25 -15.58
CA PRO A 166 8.86 -13.67 -15.25
C PRO A 166 9.82 -13.91 -14.08
N ASP A 167 10.82 -13.05 -13.92
CA ASP A 167 11.86 -13.10 -12.90
C ASP A 167 11.48 -12.45 -11.56
N THR A 168 10.26 -11.89 -11.46
CA THR A 168 9.72 -11.32 -10.21
C THR A 168 9.79 -12.34 -9.08
N THR A 169 10.37 -11.96 -7.94
CA THR A 169 10.51 -12.85 -6.79
C THR A 169 9.15 -13.26 -6.22
N LEU A 170 9.06 -14.40 -5.54
CA LEU A 170 7.78 -14.87 -4.95
C LEU A 170 7.20 -13.88 -3.93
N GLY A 171 8.06 -13.18 -3.18
CA GLY A 171 7.66 -12.18 -2.20
C GLY A 171 7.00 -10.96 -2.84
N GLU A 172 7.55 -10.49 -3.96
CA GLU A 172 7.05 -9.36 -4.74
C GLU A 172 5.85 -9.74 -5.60
N LEU A 173 5.84 -10.95 -6.18
CA LEU A 173 4.81 -11.42 -7.10
C LEU A 173 3.42 -11.34 -6.48
N ALA A 174 3.27 -11.71 -5.20
CA ALA A 174 1.99 -11.63 -4.53
C ALA A 174 1.43 -10.20 -4.45
N TYR A 175 2.31 -9.20 -4.24
CA TYR A 175 1.92 -7.80 -4.22
C TYR A 175 1.65 -7.27 -5.61
N ALA A 176 2.50 -7.61 -6.59
CA ALA A 176 2.34 -7.20 -7.97
C ALA A 176 0.99 -7.67 -8.54
N LEU A 177 0.64 -8.95 -8.34
CA LEU A 177 -0.64 -9.50 -8.80
C LEU A 177 -1.85 -8.88 -8.07
N ALA A 178 -1.69 -8.48 -6.81
CA ALA A 178 -2.76 -7.86 -6.04
C ALA A 178 -2.92 -6.35 -6.31
N ALA A 179 -1.90 -5.69 -6.89
CA ALA A 179 -1.90 -4.26 -7.15
C ALA A 179 -3.02 -3.83 -8.10
N ASP A 180 -3.24 -4.62 -9.16
CA ASP A 180 -4.25 -4.37 -10.20
C ASP A 180 -5.67 -4.80 -9.78
N CYS A 181 -5.79 -5.47 -8.63
CA CYS A 181 -7.05 -5.99 -8.14
C CYS A 181 -7.71 -5.00 -7.18
N LEU A 182 -9.01 -4.75 -7.40
CA LEU A 182 -9.84 -3.91 -6.54
C LEU A 182 -10.24 -4.67 -5.29
N LEU A 183 -9.28 -4.78 -4.37
CA LEU A 183 -9.45 -5.49 -3.12
C LEU A 183 -9.96 -4.55 -2.00
N PRO A 184 -10.90 -5.02 -1.16
CA PRO A 184 -11.24 -4.35 0.09
C PRO A 184 -10.01 -4.09 0.96
N LEU A 185 -10.09 -3.06 1.80
CA LEU A 185 -9.02 -2.66 2.72
C LEU A 185 -8.51 -3.85 3.54
N GLU A 186 -9.41 -4.63 4.13
CA GLU A 186 -9.07 -5.77 4.99
C GLU A 186 -8.27 -6.85 4.25
N ASP A 187 -8.60 -7.11 2.98
CA ASP A 187 -7.89 -8.10 2.17
C ASP A 187 -6.49 -7.60 1.78
N ARG A 188 -6.36 -6.30 1.47
CA ARG A 188 -5.05 -5.68 1.24
C ARG A 188 -4.20 -5.69 2.51
N GLN A 189 -4.81 -5.39 3.66
CA GLN A 189 -4.12 -5.43 4.95
C GLN A 189 -3.62 -6.84 5.26
N ARG A 190 -4.45 -7.86 5.02
CA ARG A 190 -4.07 -9.26 5.19
C ARG A 190 -2.88 -9.65 4.32
N LEU A 191 -2.82 -9.18 3.07
CA LEU A 191 -1.67 -9.40 2.19
C LEU A 191 -0.41 -8.71 2.72
N LEU A 192 -0.55 -7.48 3.21
CA LEU A 192 0.56 -6.71 3.78
C LEU A 192 1.13 -7.40 5.03
N GLU A 193 0.28 -7.90 5.91
CA GLU A 193 0.68 -8.50 7.20
C GLU A 193 1.25 -9.92 7.08
N GLU A 194 0.83 -10.71 6.08
CA GLU A 194 1.33 -12.07 5.89
C GLU A 194 2.83 -12.04 5.55
N ARG A 195 3.69 -12.55 6.44
CA ARG A 195 5.15 -12.51 6.29
C ARG A 195 5.70 -13.61 5.39
N HIS A 196 4.99 -14.73 5.26
CA HIS A 196 5.47 -15.86 4.49
C HIS A 196 5.09 -15.71 2.99
N PRO A 197 6.05 -15.55 2.06
CA PRO A 197 5.78 -15.29 0.64
C PRO A 197 4.81 -16.27 -0.03
N LEU A 198 5.01 -17.57 0.15
CA LEU A 198 4.11 -18.59 -0.43
C LEU A 198 2.68 -18.53 0.12
N ARG A 199 2.51 -18.21 1.42
CA ARG A 199 1.18 -18.04 2.01
C ARG A 199 0.52 -16.80 1.44
N ARG A 200 1.27 -15.71 1.33
CA ARG A 200 0.81 -14.45 0.72
C ARG A 200 0.36 -14.65 -0.72
N LEU A 201 1.15 -15.35 -1.53
CA LEU A 201 0.82 -15.65 -2.93
C LEU A 201 -0.44 -16.52 -3.04
N ARG A 202 -0.62 -17.49 -2.14
CA ARG A 202 -1.84 -18.30 -2.08
C ARG A 202 -3.07 -17.48 -1.69
N ILE A 203 -2.92 -16.49 -0.80
CA ILE A 203 -3.98 -15.53 -0.46
C ILE A 203 -4.33 -14.71 -1.70
N ALA A 204 -3.33 -14.10 -2.36
CA ALA A 204 -3.53 -13.29 -3.57
C ALA A 204 -4.25 -14.08 -4.67
N CYS A 205 -3.81 -15.31 -4.95
CA CYS A 205 -4.45 -16.18 -5.94
C CYS A 205 -5.93 -16.47 -5.62
N ARG A 206 -6.26 -16.67 -4.34
CA ARG A 206 -7.65 -16.91 -3.90
C ARG A 206 -8.51 -15.67 -4.08
N LEU A 207 -7.99 -14.51 -3.70
CA LEU A 207 -8.67 -13.22 -3.82
C LEU A 207 -8.95 -12.91 -5.29
N LEU A 208 -7.95 -13.04 -6.18
CA LEU A 208 -8.14 -12.86 -7.62
C LEU A 208 -9.25 -13.76 -8.17
N THR A 209 -9.22 -15.05 -7.82
CA THR A 209 -10.26 -16.01 -8.26
C THR A 209 -11.65 -15.62 -7.74
N ARG A 210 -11.75 -15.13 -6.50
CA ARG A 210 -12.99 -14.63 -5.90
C ARG A 210 -13.51 -13.42 -6.66
N GLU A 211 -12.66 -12.43 -6.92
CA GLU A 211 -13.05 -11.21 -7.62
C GLU A 211 -13.44 -11.48 -9.08
N THR A 212 -12.73 -12.36 -9.79
CA THR A 212 -13.14 -12.80 -11.13
C THR A 212 -14.54 -13.43 -11.11
N GLY A 213 -14.82 -14.25 -10.09
CA GLY A 213 -16.15 -14.84 -9.88
C GLY A 213 -17.25 -13.80 -9.68
N PHE A 214 -16.98 -12.75 -8.91
CA PHE A 214 -17.93 -11.64 -8.72
C PHE A 214 -18.14 -10.84 -10.00
N LEU A 215 -17.08 -10.47 -10.71
CA LEU A 215 -17.18 -9.72 -11.97
C LEU A 215 -17.95 -10.50 -13.04
N SER A 216 -17.65 -11.79 -13.20
CA SER A 216 -18.34 -12.66 -14.16
C SER A 216 -19.82 -12.89 -13.83
N THR A 217 -20.19 -12.91 -12.55
CA THR A 217 -21.59 -13.11 -12.12
C THR A 217 -22.41 -11.83 -12.17
N LEU A 218 -21.82 -10.70 -11.79
CA LEU A 218 -22.53 -9.42 -11.65
C LEU A 218 -22.45 -8.55 -12.90
N GLY A 219 -21.58 -8.86 -13.87
CA GLY A 219 -21.43 -8.11 -15.13
C GLY A 219 -20.94 -6.66 -14.95
N ALA A 220 -20.44 -6.31 -13.76
CA ALA A 220 -20.00 -4.97 -13.44
C ALA A 220 -18.51 -4.84 -13.79
N VAL A 221 -18.19 -4.18 -14.91
CA VAL A 221 -16.81 -3.74 -15.20
C VAL A 221 -16.49 -2.59 -14.24
N PRO A 222 -15.37 -2.61 -13.51
CA PRO A 222 -14.97 -1.49 -12.68
C PRO A 222 -14.65 -0.26 -13.53
N LEU A 223 -15.06 0.93 -13.05
CA LEU A 223 -14.66 2.19 -13.68
C LEU A 223 -13.17 2.43 -13.42
N PRO A 224 -12.37 2.76 -14.46
CA PRO A 224 -10.96 3.03 -14.28
C PRO A 224 -10.74 4.27 -13.39
N PRO A 225 -9.66 4.30 -12.57
CA PRO A 225 -9.41 5.35 -11.58
C PRO A 225 -9.20 6.76 -12.16
N GLY A 226 -9.17 6.93 -13.49
CA GLY A 226 -9.04 8.22 -14.17
C GLY A 226 -10.34 9.03 -14.35
N GLU A 227 -11.52 8.44 -14.11
CA GLU A 227 -12.82 9.12 -14.29
C GLU A 227 -13.37 9.82 -13.04
N PHE A 228 -12.56 10.02 -11.99
CA PHE A 228 -12.94 10.80 -10.80
C PHE A 228 -12.90 12.34 -11.00
N THR A 229 -12.71 12.81 -12.23
CA THR A 229 -12.71 14.23 -12.57
C THR A 229 -13.80 14.55 -13.59
N ASP A 230 -15.05 14.55 -13.14
CA ASP A 230 -16.08 15.38 -13.77
C ASP A 230 -16.88 16.09 -12.68
N PRO A 231 -16.51 17.32 -12.28
CA PRO A 231 -17.37 18.12 -11.44
C PRO A 231 -18.61 18.49 -12.25
N ILE A 232 -19.75 17.93 -11.85
CA ILE A 232 -21.11 18.47 -12.01
C ILE A 232 -21.19 19.55 -13.10
N ARG A 233 -21.51 19.17 -14.34
CA ARG A 233 -22.02 20.14 -15.32
C ARG A 233 -23.31 20.73 -14.74
N PRO A 234 -23.43 22.05 -14.53
CA PRO A 234 -24.73 22.63 -14.23
C PRO A 234 -25.65 22.41 -15.44
N ALA A 235 -26.88 21.98 -15.17
CA ALA A 235 -27.92 21.87 -16.18
C ALA A 235 -28.11 23.24 -16.84
N SER A 236 -27.83 23.33 -18.13
CA SER A 236 -28.23 24.47 -18.95
C SER A 236 -29.74 24.45 -19.10
N LEU A 237 -30.43 25.30 -18.33
CA LEU A 237 -31.78 25.75 -18.64
C LEU A 237 -31.66 26.86 -19.69
N ASN A 238 -32.07 26.54 -20.92
CA ASN A 238 -32.63 27.49 -21.89
C ASN A 238 -33.78 26.77 -22.60
#